data_AF-A0A7K4SFH5-F1
#
_entry.id   AF-A0A7K4SFH5-F1
#
_cell.length_a   1.000
_cell.length_b   1.000
_cell.length_c   1.000
_cell.angle_alpha   90.00
_cell.angle_beta   90.00
_cell.angle_gamma   90.00
#
_symmetry.space_group_name_H-M   'P 1'
#
loop_
_entity.id
_entity.type
_entity.pdbx_description
1 polymer ?
#
loop_
_entity_poly.entity_id
_entity_poly.type
_entity_poly.pdbx_seq_one_letter_code
_entity_poly.pdbx_strand_id
1 'polypeptide(L)'
;MAGRRAAIKAIDWAAFAERVPPNQRAMFNALKTRSDALSARLAALPEKPPTIDWAHYKAAVAKSGMVDEFQKKVSVCVSSLDI
;
A
#
# COMPACT_ATOMS: atom_id res chain seq x y z
N MET A 1 6.94 7.16 -9.25
CA MET A 1 6.24 8.06 -8.30
C MET A 1 5.28 7.15 -7.52
N ALA A 2 5.69 6.45 -6.45
CA ALA A 2 5.46 6.78 -5.03
C ALA A 2 4.24 7.68 -4.66
N GLY A 3 3.35 7.93 -5.61
CA GLY A 3 2.56 9.14 -5.75
C GLY A 3 1.10 8.83 -6.00
N ARG A 4 0.58 7.79 -5.36
CA ARG A 4 -0.84 7.71 -5.06
C ARG A 4 -1.06 7.07 -3.70
N ARG A 5 -0.35 7.59 -2.69
CA ARG A 5 -0.95 7.64 -1.35
C ARG A 5 -2.23 8.44 -1.54
N ALA A 6 -3.35 7.71 -1.68
CA ALA A 6 -4.68 8.30 -1.85
C ALA A 6 -4.75 9.48 -0.88
N ALA A 7 -4.96 10.68 -1.41
CA ALA A 7 -4.99 11.89 -0.59
C ALA A 7 -6.03 11.66 0.51
N ILE A 8 -5.55 11.34 1.72
CA ILE A 8 -6.39 11.12 2.87
C ILE A 8 -6.92 12.51 3.20
N LYS A 9 -8.12 12.84 2.72
CA LYS A 9 -8.85 13.96 3.28
C LYS A 9 -9.00 13.65 4.76
N ALA A 10 -8.44 14.49 5.62
CA ALA A 10 -8.57 14.32 7.06
C ALA A 10 -10.07 14.29 7.40
N ILE A 11 -10.56 13.13 7.83
CA ILE A 11 -11.95 12.97 8.25
C ILE A 11 -12.02 13.49 9.69
N ASP A 12 -12.80 14.55 9.90
CA ASP A 12 -13.16 14.98 11.25
C ASP A 12 -14.20 14.00 11.84
N TRP A 13 -13.69 13.03 12.59
CA TRP A 13 -14.52 12.01 13.23
C TRP A 13 -15.45 12.57 14.32
N ALA A 14 -15.13 13.73 14.91
CA ALA A 14 -15.96 14.37 15.92
C ALA A 14 -17.19 15.03 15.26
N ALA A 15 -16.97 15.83 14.22
CA ALA A 15 -18.05 16.45 13.44
C ALA A 15 -18.94 15.41 12.74
N PHE A 16 -18.38 14.27 12.32
CA PHE A 16 -19.16 13.19 11.75
C PHE A 16 -20.03 12.50 12.81
N ALA A 17 -19.51 12.28 14.03
CA ALA A 17 -20.26 11.64 15.11
C ALA A 17 -21.50 12.45 15.54
N GLU A 18 -21.44 13.78 15.48
CA GLU A 18 -22.57 14.67 15.79
C GLU A 18 -23.74 14.55 14.80
N ARG A 19 -23.44 14.19 13.54
CA ARG A 19 -24.46 14.05 12.48
C ARG A 19 -25.05 12.64 12.40
N VAL A 20 -24.50 11.67 13.13
CA VAL A 20 -24.95 10.27 13.08
C VAL A 20 -26.17 10.08 13.98
N PRO A 21 -27.34 9.72 13.42
CA PRO A 21 -28.51 9.40 14.22
C PRO A 21 -28.28 8.12 15.05
N PRO A 22 -28.96 7.98 16.22
CA PRO A 22 -28.66 6.94 17.20
C PRO A 22 -28.84 5.51 16.68
N ASN A 23 -29.74 5.32 15.70
CA ASN A 23 -29.97 4.05 15.01
C ASN A 23 -28.79 3.59 14.13
N GLN A 24 -27.90 4.50 13.71
CA GLN A 24 -26.77 4.22 12.81
C GLN A 24 -25.41 4.23 13.51
N ARG A 25 -25.37 4.46 14.84
CA ARG A 25 -24.13 4.48 15.63
C ARG A 25 -23.30 3.19 15.49
N ALA A 26 -23.96 2.04 15.39
CA ALA A 26 -23.27 0.76 15.17
C ALA A 26 -22.53 0.72 13.82
N MET A 27 -23.15 1.23 12.76
CA MET A 27 -22.54 1.32 11.43
C MET A 27 -21.40 2.35 11.40
N PHE A 28 -21.55 3.47 12.10
CA PHE A 28 -20.48 4.46 12.26
C PHE A 28 -19.25 3.88 12.97
N ASN A 29 -19.44 3.15 14.06
CA ASN A 29 -18.33 2.51 14.77
C ASN A 29 -17.64 1.45 13.90
N ALA A 30 -18.40 0.70 13.09
CA ALA A 30 -17.84 -0.24 12.12
C ALA A 30 -17.04 0.46 11.00
N LEU A 31 -17.47 1.63 10.54
CA LEU A 31 -16.74 2.43 9.57
C LEU A 31 -15.43 2.96 10.16
N LYS A 32 -15.50 3.55 11.36
CA LYS A 32 -14.34 4.13 12.05
C LYS A 32 -13.26 3.09 12.29
N THR A 33 -13.61 1.92 12.84
CA THR A 33 -12.66 0.82 13.07
C THR A 33 -11.99 0.34 11.79
N ARG A 34 -12.73 0.24 10.67
CA ARG A 34 -12.15 -0.11 9.36
C ARG A 34 -11.21 0.98 8.84
N SER A 35 -11.59 2.25 8.96
CA SER A 35 -10.77 3.37 8.51
C SER A 35 -9.47 3.49 9.31
N ASP A 36 -9.54 3.32 10.62
CA ASP A 36 -8.37 3.34 11.50
C ASP A 36 -7.44 2.16 11.20
N ALA A 37 -8.01 0.96 11.01
CA ALA A 37 -7.24 -0.23 10.63
C ALA A 37 -6.54 -0.07 9.26
N LEU A 38 -7.21 0.55 8.29
CA LEU A 38 -6.61 0.85 6.98
C LEU A 38 -5.50 1.90 7.10
N SER A 39 -5.70 2.94 7.91
CA SER A 39 -4.70 3.99 8.14
C SER A 39 -3.46 3.43 8.82
N ALA A 40 -3.63 2.56 9.83
CA ALA A 40 -2.54 1.88 10.50
C ALA A 40 -1.76 0.96 9.54
N ARG A 41 -2.47 0.21 8.69
CA ARG A 41 -1.83 -0.62 7.66
C ARG A 41 -1.03 0.24 6.68
N LEU A 42 -1.61 1.31 6.16
CA LEU A 42 -0.92 2.22 5.23
C LEU A 42 0.32 2.87 5.86
N ALA A 43 0.28 3.20 7.15
CA ALA A 43 1.43 3.75 7.88
C ALA A 43 2.54 2.70 8.13
N ALA A 44 2.15 1.43 8.30
CA ALA A 44 3.10 0.33 8.49
C ALA A 44 3.77 -0.13 7.19
N LEU A 45 3.20 0.18 6.02
CA LEU A 45 3.84 -0.13 4.74
C LEU A 45 5.04 0.81 4.49
N PRO A 46 6.24 0.26 4.24
CA PRO A 46 7.40 1.08 3.87
C PRO A 46 7.18 1.77 2.52
N GLU A 47 7.65 3.01 2.39
CA GLU A 47 7.47 3.85 1.20
C GLU A 47 8.10 3.28 -0.07
N LYS A 48 9.08 2.39 0.08
CA LYS A 48 9.79 1.76 -1.02
C LYS A 48 9.72 0.25 -0.82
N PRO A 49 9.42 -0.51 -1.89
CA PRO A 49 9.62 -1.95 -1.85
C PRO A 49 11.10 -2.25 -1.55
N PRO A 50 11.38 -3.37 -0.86
CA PRO A 50 12.76 -3.76 -0.58
C PRO A 50 13.55 -3.91 -1.89
N THR A 51 14.76 -3.37 -1.91
CA THR A 51 15.66 -3.47 -3.05
C THR A 51 16.07 -4.93 -3.24
N ILE A 52 15.77 -5.51 -4.40
CA ILE A 52 16.19 -6.87 -4.74
C ILE A 52 17.67 -6.83 -5.13
N ASP A 53 18.49 -7.64 -4.46
CA ASP A 53 19.90 -7.82 -4.82
C ASP A 53 20.03 -8.79 -6.00
N TRP A 54 19.93 -8.24 -7.20
CA TRP A 54 20.07 -9.00 -8.44
C TRP A 54 21.49 -9.56 -8.66
N ALA A 55 22.53 -8.99 -8.04
CA ALA A 55 23.89 -9.47 -8.19
C ALA A 55 24.09 -10.80 -7.45
N HIS A 56 23.52 -10.92 -6.25
CA HIS A 56 23.49 -12.17 -5.51
C HIS A 56 22.77 -13.29 -6.30
N TYR A 57 21.60 -12.98 -6.88
CA TYR A 57 20.85 -13.96 -7.67
C TYR A 57 21.52 -14.32 -8.99
N LYS A 58 22.19 -13.37 -9.66
CA LYS A 58 22.96 -13.67 -10.87
C LYS A 58 24.14 -14.60 -10.59
N ALA A 59 24.75 -14.51 -9.41
CA ALA A 59 25.84 -15.40 -9.00
C ALA A 59 25.36 -16.79 -8.56
N ALA A 60 24.19 -16.88 -7.92
CA ALA A 60 23.64 -18.15 -7.41
C ALA A 60 22.83 -18.95 -8.44
N VAL A 61 22.23 -18.29 -9.44
CA VAL A 61 21.37 -18.95 -10.44
C VAL A 61 22.22 -19.42 -11.62
N ALA A 62 22.38 -20.74 -11.74
CA ALA A 62 23.16 -21.38 -12.81
C ALA A 62 22.57 -21.19 -14.23
N LYS A 63 21.29 -20.79 -14.34
CA LYS A 63 20.62 -20.60 -15.63
C LYS A 63 20.79 -19.16 -16.12
N SER A 64 21.72 -18.98 -17.07
CA SER A 64 22.00 -17.68 -17.70
C SER A 64 20.74 -17.09 -18.35
N GLY A 65 20.55 -15.78 -18.20
CA GLY A 65 19.44 -15.02 -18.81
C GLY A 65 18.11 -15.02 -18.03
N MET A 66 17.87 -15.97 -17.12
CA MET A 66 16.61 -16.03 -16.35
C MET A 66 16.47 -14.83 -15.39
N VAL A 67 17.57 -14.48 -14.70
CA VAL A 67 17.56 -13.37 -13.74
C VAL A 67 17.36 -12.02 -14.45
N ASP A 68 17.87 -11.87 -15.68
CA ASP A 68 17.67 -10.66 -16.49
C ASP A 68 16.21 -10.52 -16.96
N GLU A 69 15.56 -11.62 -17.34
CA GLU A 69 14.12 -11.61 -17.66
C GLU A 69 13.27 -11.23 -16.44
N PHE A 70 13.60 -11.75 -15.26
CA PHE A 70 12.90 -11.40 -14.02
C PHE A 70 13.16 -9.95 -13.63
N GLN A 71 14.40 -9.48 -13.73
CA GLN A 71 14.73 -8.08 -13.47
C GLN A 71 13.89 -7.15 -14.38
N LYS A 72 13.80 -7.47 -15.67
CA LYS A 72 13.02 -6.70 -16.65
C LYS A 72 11.50 -6.74 -16.37
N LYS A 73 10.96 -7.91 -16.03
CA LYS A 73 9.53 -8.05 -15.70
C LYS A 73 9.17 -7.34 -14.39
N VAL A 74 10.04 -7.42 -13.39
CA VAL A 74 9.84 -6.76 -12.09
C VAL A 74 9.93 -5.24 -12.22
N SER A 75 10.89 -4.71 -12.99
CA SER A 75 10.96 -3.26 -13.23
C SER A 75 9.71 -2.73 -13.92
N VAL A 76 9.18 -3.46 -14.91
CA VAL A 76 7.93 -3.09 -15.60
C VAL A 76 6.74 -3.13 -14.64
N CYS A 77 6.59 -4.21 -13.86
CA CYS A 77 5.47 -4.35 -12.93
C CYS A 77 5.45 -3.28 -11.85
N VAL A 78 6.63 -2.94 -11.30
CA VAL A 78 6.80 -1.86 -10.32
C VAL A 78 6.45 -0.50 -10.94
N SER A 79 6.82 -0.25 -12.20
CA SER A 79 6.46 1.00 -12.90
C SER A 79 4.97 1.11 -13.26
N SER A 80 4.28 -0.01 -13.48
CA SER A 80 2.85 -0.03 -13.79
C SER A 80 1.95 0.17 -12.55
N LEU A 81 2.49 -0.05 -11.35
CA LEU A 81 1.81 0.21 -10.08
C LEU A 81 1.88 1.69 -9.64
N ASP A 82 2.64 2.52 -10.35
CA ASP A 82 2.91 3.95 -10.04
C ASP A 82 1.94 4.94 -10.75
N ILE A 83 0.80 4.49 -11.30
CA ILE A 83 -0.24 5.32 -12.00
C ILE A 83 -1.50 5.52 -11.13
#